data_AF-A0A1G8I9U5-F1
#
_entry.id   AF-A0A1G8I9U5-F1
#
_cell.length_a   1.000
_cell.length_b   1.000
_cell.length_c   1.000
_cell.angle_alpha   90.00
_cell.angle_beta   90.00
_cell.angle_gamma   90.00
#
_symmetry.space_group_name_H-M   'P 1'
#
loop_
_entity.id
_entity.type
_entity.pdbx_description
1 polymer ?
#
loop_
_entity_poly.entity_id
_entity_poly.type
_entity_poly.pdbx_seq_one_letter_code
_entity_poly.pdbx_strand_id
1 'polypeptide(L)'
;MRWRVPGKSRGRTRGVLAVIGGLMVASALVRLGAGTAEALEEMAPGRETTTAAPGQTVGDCVNDEGLTPVLEALQTREDRLAQREADLRTRLQALSVAETEIDRKMAALQTAEERLRATLTMAQTAADDDVAQLTQVYAAMKPKQAAALFEEMDPDFAAGFLGRMRPDAASAILAGLTPQKAYTISVILAGRNADAPRE
;
A
#
# COMPACT_ATOMS: atom_id res chain seq x y z
N MET A 1 -9.42 -28.64 -28.53
CA MET A 1 -10.23 -28.10 -27.42
C MET A 1 -10.14 -26.58 -27.44
N ARG A 2 -11.27 -25.88 -27.63
CA ARG A 2 -11.35 -24.41 -27.74
C ARG A 2 -11.54 -23.81 -26.34
N TRP A 3 -10.54 -23.10 -25.83
CA TRP A 3 -10.66 -22.39 -24.56
C TRP A 3 -11.36 -21.06 -24.74
N ARG A 4 -12.42 -20.86 -23.95
CA ARG A 4 -13.30 -19.70 -23.92
C ARG A 4 -12.77 -18.72 -22.86
N VAL A 5 -12.46 -17.50 -23.26
CA VAL A 5 -11.94 -16.45 -22.35
C VAL A 5 -13.13 -15.83 -21.58
N PRO A 6 -13.06 -15.65 -20.25
CA PRO A 6 -14.13 -14.99 -19.51
C PRO A 6 -14.08 -13.47 -19.66
N GLY A 7 -15.24 -12.87 -19.97
CA GLY A 7 -15.40 -11.43 -20.12
C GLY A 7 -15.35 -10.66 -18.80
N LYS A 8 -14.58 -9.58 -18.78
CA LYS A 8 -14.41 -8.67 -17.63
C LYS A 8 -15.70 -7.87 -17.39
N SER A 9 -16.34 -8.06 -16.24
CA SER A 9 -17.60 -7.39 -15.87
C SER A 9 -17.37 -5.91 -15.52
N ARG A 10 -17.83 -5.01 -16.40
CA ARG A 10 -17.86 -3.54 -16.20
C ARG A 10 -19.09 -3.06 -15.42
N GLY A 11 -19.42 -3.72 -14.30
CA GLY A 11 -20.69 -3.49 -13.59
C GLY A 11 -20.63 -2.62 -12.33
N ARG A 12 -19.47 -2.43 -11.70
CA ARG A 12 -19.42 -2.00 -10.28
C ARG A 12 -18.98 -0.56 -10.02
N THR A 13 -18.40 0.12 -11.01
CA THR A 13 -17.89 1.51 -10.86
C THR A 13 -18.98 2.59 -10.97
N ARG A 14 -20.15 2.27 -11.57
CA ARG A 14 -21.28 3.22 -11.66
C ARG A 14 -21.94 3.49 -10.30
N GLY A 15 -21.98 2.50 -9.41
CA GLY A 15 -22.58 2.65 -8.08
C GLY A 15 -21.78 3.60 -7.18
N VAL A 16 -20.45 3.54 -7.23
CA VAL A 16 -19.59 4.38 -6.40
C VAL A 16 -19.67 5.86 -6.80
N LEU A 17 -19.71 6.15 -8.12
CA LEU A 17 -19.88 7.51 -8.62
C LEU A 17 -21.24 8.12 -8.22
N ALA A 18 -22.31 7.32 -8.22
CA ALA A 18 -23.63 7.77 -7.78
C ALA A 18 -23.66 8.10 -6.27
N VAL A 19 -22.96 7.32 -5.45
CA VAL A 19 -22.86 7.58 -3.99
C VAL A 19 -22.08 8.86 -3.70
N ILE A 20 -20.95 9.09 -4.39
CA ILE A 20 -20.15 10.32 -4.22
C ILE A 20 -20.95 11.54 -4.69
N GLY A 21 -21.64 11.45 -5.83
CA GLY A 21 -22.50 12.52 -6.33
C GLY A 21 -23.63 12.86 -5.36
N GLY A 22 -24.28 11.86 -4.78
CA GLY A 22 -25.32 12.06 -3.77
C GLY A 22 -24.80 12.77 -2.51
N LEU A 23 -23.61 12.39 -2.03
CA LEU A 23 -23.01 13.00 -0.85
C LEU A 23 -22.63 14.47 -1.07
N MET A 24 -22.16 14.81 -2.28
CA MET A 24 -21.84 16.20 -2.65
C MET A 24 -23.10 17.09 -2.74
N VAL A 25 -24.20 16.58 -3.30
CA VAL A 25 -25.46 17.33 -3.36
C VAL A 25 -26.05 17.54 -1.97
N ALA A 26 -25.99 16.52 -1.10
CA ALA A 26 -26.40 16.66 0.30
C ALA A 26 -25.56 17.72 1.05
N SER A 27 -24.24 17.76 0.82
CA SER A 27 -23.36 18.78 1.39
C SER A 27 -23.69 20.19 0.89
N ALA A 28 -24.03 20.33 -0.40
CA ALA A 28 -24.44 21.61 -0.98
C ALA A 28 -25.76 22.13 -0.38
N LEU A 29 -26.74 21.24 -0.16
CA LEU A 29 -28.02 21.59 0.47
C LEU A 29 -27.84 22.04 1.93
N VAL A 30 -26.96 21.38 2.69
CA VAL A 30 -26.66 21.80 4.08
C VAL A 30 -26.00 23.18 4.11
N ARG A 31 -25.09 23.48 3.18
CA ARG A 31 -24.44 24.80 3.11
C ARG A 31 -25.38 25.91 2.67
N LEU A 32 -26.31 25.63 1.76
CA LEU A 32 -27.30 26.60 1.31
C LEU A 32 -28.41 26.82 2.34
N GLY A 33 -28.80 25.78 3.09
CA GLY A 33 -29.87 25.85 4.09
C GLY A 33 -29.46 26.40 5.46
N ALA A 34 -28.17 26.33 5.83
CA ALA A 34 -27.72 26.70 7.17
C ALA A 34 -26.84 27.96 7.25
N GLY A 35 -26.57 28.67 6.15
CA GLY A 35 -25.49 29.68 6.14
C GLY A 35 -25.67 30.95 5.31
N THR A 36 -26.87 31.29 4.81
CA THR A 36 -27.02 32.49 3.95
C THR A 36 -28.15 33.44 4.35
N ALA A 37 -28.87 33.20 5.44
CA ALA A 37 -29.92 34.11 5.92
C ALA A 37 -29.37 35.30 6.76
N GLU A 38 -28.18 35.19 7.35
CA GLU A 38 -27.66 36.19 8.29
C GLU A 38 -26.64 37.18 7.68
N ALA A 39 -26.31 37.04 6.39
CA ALA A 39 -25.26 37.83 5.74
C ALA A 39 -25.76 38.89 4.73
N LEU A 40 -27.08 39.12 4.62
CA LEU A 40 -27.65 40.11 3.69
C LEU A 40 -28.31 41.34 4.35
N GLU A 41 -28.29 41.47 5.68
CA GLU A 41 -28.84 42.66 6.37
C GLU A 41 -27.80 43.73 6.73
N GLU A 42 -26.54 43.57 6.35
CA GLU A 42 -25.50 44.60 6.57
C GLU A 42 -25.10 45.30 5.25
N MET A 43 -26.09 45.86 4.55
CA MET A 43 -25.83 46.86 3.52
C MET A 43 -27.01 47.83 3.36
N ALA A 44 -27.20 48.69 4.37
CA ALA A 44 -27.95 49.93 4.23
C ALA A 44 -27.02 51.11 4.56
N PRO A 45 -26.67 51.98 3.59
CA PRO A 45 -25.92 53.19 3.87
C PRO A 45 -26.90 54.24 4.41
N GLY A 46 -26.81 54.54 5.69
CA GLY A 46 -27.79 55.37 6.38
C GLY A 46 -27.17 56.32 7.40
N ARG A 47 -26.75 57.48 6.90
CA ARG A 47 -26.60 58.78 7.60
C ARG A 47 -25.44 58.96 8.58
N GLU A 48 -24.44 59.64 8.05
CA GLU A 48 -23.65 60.65 8.76
C GLU A 48 -24.57 61.62 9.53
N THR A 49 -24.33 61.77 10.82
CA THR A 49 -24.57 63.02 11.53
C THR A 49 -23.34 63.32 12.37
N THR A 50 -22.40 64.04 11.78
CA THR A 50 -21.40 64.79 12.53
C THR A 50 -22.11 65.88 13.30
N THR A 51 -22.09 65.80 14.63
CA THR A 51 -22.19 66.97 15.50
C THR A 51 -21.13 66.78 16.58
N ALA A 52 -19.99 67.42 16.34
CA ALA A 52 -18.93 67.56 17.33
C ALA A 52 -19.32 68.69 18.29
N ALA A 53 -19.60 68.33 19.55
CA ALA A 53 -19.59 69.26 20.67
C ALA A 53 -18.22 69.13 21.38
N PRO A 54 -17.52 70.24 21.69
CA PRO A 54 -16.21 70.19 22.31
C PRO A 54 -16.34 70.04 23.83
N GLY A 55 -15.55 69.12 24.38
CA GLY A 55 -15.33 69.00 25.82
C GLY A 55 -15.96 67.75 26.43
N GLN A 56 -15.32 66.59 26.22
CA GLN A 56 -15.39 65.49 27.18
C GLN A 56 -13.97 65.09 27.55
N THR A 57 -13.76 65.12 28.86
CA THR A 57 -12.56 64.86 29.62
C THR A 57 -12.03 63.46 29.36
N VAL A 58 -10.71 63.33 29.16
CA VAL A 58 -9.95 62.06 29.15
C VAL A 58 -9.98 61.36 30.53
N GLY A 59 -10.80 61.83 31.48
CA GLY A 59 -11.01 61.26 32.80
C GLY A 59 -12.25 60.36 32.93
N ASP A 60 -13.10 60.28 31.90
CA ASP A 60 -14.33 59.45 31.94
C ASP A 60 -14.16 58.08 31.26
N CYS A 61 -12.94 57.80 30.76
CA CYS A 61 -12.59 56.58 30.02
C CYS A 61 -12.38 55.35 30.93
N VAL A 62 -12.55 55.49 32.25
CA VAL A 62 -12.41 54.41 33.23
C VAL A 62 -13.56 54.49 34.22
N ASN A 63 -14.79 54.44 33.71
CA ASN A 63 -15.92 54.05 34.55
C ASN A 63 -15.91 52.52 34.68
N ASP A 64 -15.81 52.03 35.92
CA ASP A 64 -15.71 50.62 36.32
C ASP A 64 -16.81 49.73 35.67
N GLU A 65 -17.98 50.32 35.39
CA GLU A 65 -19.12 49.67 34.75
C GLU A 65 -18.85 49.18 33.31
N GLY A 66 -17.98 49.85 32.55
CA GLY A 66 -17.64 49.44 31.18
C GLY A 66 -16.50 48.42 31.10
N LEU A 67 -15.67 48.34 32.14
CA LEU A 67 -14.49 47.47 32.18
C LEU A 67 -14.86 46.02 32.58
N THR A 68 -15.83 45.89 33.48
CA THR A 68 -16.33 44.60 33.98
C THR A 68 -16.76 43.62 32.88
N PRO A 69 -17.61 43.99 31.90
CA PRO A 69 -18.03 43.07 30.84
C PRO A 69 -16.88 42.67 29.90
N VAL A 70 -15.89 43.55 29.71
CA VAL A 70 -14.69 43.24 28.90
C VAL A 70 -13.82 42.21 29.62
N LEU A 71 -13.62 42.35 30.94
CA LEU A 71 -12.87 41.40 31.74
C LEU A 71 -13.55 40.02 31.77
N GLU A 72 -14.88 39.97 31.90
CA GLU A 72 -15.64 38.72 31.87
C GLU A 72 -15.55 38.02 30.50
N ALA A 73 -15.61 38.79 29.39
CA ALA A 73 -15.42 38.26 28.05
C ALA A 73 -14.01 37.71 27.83
N LEU A 74 -12.98 38.36 28.40
CA LEU A 74 -11.60 37.88 28.36
C LEU A 74 -11.42 36.60 29.18
N GLN A 75 -11.97 36.52 30.40
CA GLN A 75 -11.93 35.32 31.23
C GLN A 75 -12.62 34.14 30.54
N THR A 76 -13.80 34.35 29.97
CA THR A 76 -14.52 33.32 29.20
C THR A 76 -13.69 32.80 28.02
N ARG A 77 -12.96 33.70 27.36
CA ARG A 77 -12.07 33.33 26.26
C ARG A 77 -10.84 32.57 26.76
N GLU A 78 -10.25 32.99 27.87
CA GLU A 78 -9.12 32.30 28.50
C GLU A 78 -9.51 30.89 28.91
N ASP A 79 -10.67 30.70 29.55
CA ASP A 79 -11.18 29.39 29.93
C ASP A 79 -11.39 28.47 28.73
N ARG A 80 -11.97 29.01 27.64
CA ARG A 80 -12.15 28.26 26.39
C ARG A 80 -10.81 27.86 25.76
N LEU A 81 -9.81 28.75 25.82
CA LEU A 81 -8.46 28.45 25.30
C LEU A 81 -7.77 27.41 26.18
N ALA A 82 -7.85 27.53 27.50
CA ALA A 82 -7.28 26.57 28.45
C ALA A 82 -7.86 25.16 28.25
N GLN A 83 -9.17 25.04 28.04
CA GLN A 83 -9.81 23.76 27.71
C GLN A 83 -9.28 23.17 26.40
N ARG A 84 -9.16 23.99 25.35
CA ARG A 84 -8.61 23.54 24.06
C ARG A 84 -7.16 23.11 24.16
N GLU A 85 -6.34 23.83 24.92
CA GLU A 85 -4.94 23.47 25.15
C GLU A 85 -4.82 22.15 25.90
N ALA A 86 -5.66 21.92 26.91
CA ALA A 86 -5.71 20.65 27.63
C ALA A 86 -6.07 19.49 26.68
N ASP A 87 -7.12 19.64 25.87
CA ASP A 87 -7.53 18.64 24.87
C ASP A 87 -6.42 18.33 23.86
N LEU A 88 -5.74 19.38 23.36
CA LEU A 88 -4.63 19.22 22.42
C LEU A 88 -3.44 18.51 23.05
N ARG A 89 -3.09 18.83 24.31
CA ARG A 89 -2.01 18.12 25.02
C ARG A 89 -2.33 16.64 25.17
N THR A 90 -3.56 16.30 25.55
CA THR A 90 -3.97 14.90 25.66
C THR A 90 -3.88 14.17 24.31
N ARG A 91 -4.31 14.80 23.22
CA ARG A 91 -4.20 14.22 21.87
C ARG A 91 -2.75 14.03 21.43
N LEU A 92 -1.89 15.01 21.68
CA LEU A 92 -0.46 14.93 21.33
C LEU A 92 0.23 13.79 22.09
N GLN A 93 -0.08 13.61 23.36
CA GLN A 93 0.46 12.50 24.15
C GLN A 93 -0.04 11.14 23.64
N ALA A 94 -1.32 11.04 23.28
CA ALA A 94 -1.86 9.82 22.69
C ALA A 94 -1.21 9.51 21.32
N LEU A 95 -0.99 10.53 20.50
CA LEU A 95 -0.34 10.40 19.20
C LEU A 95 1.12 9.95 19.35
N SER A 96 1.89 10.54 20.28
CA SER A 96 3.30 10.16 20.47
C SER A 96 3.46 8.71 20.91
N VAL A 97 2.54 8.21 21.74
CA VAL A 97 2.51 6.79 22.13
C VAL A 97 2.18 5.91 20.93
N ALA A 98 1.21 6.30 20.11
CA ALA A 98 0.86 5.56 18.90
C ALA A 98 2.01 5.53 17.87
N GLU A 99 2.70 6.65 17.65
CA GLU A 99 3.88 6.74 16.79
C GLU A 99 4.99 5.78 17.26
N THR A 100 5.30 5.80 18.55
CA THR A 100 6.31 4.90 19.13
C THR A 100 5.95 3.43 18.94
N GLU A 101 4.68 3.07 19.12
CA GLU A 101 4.19 1.71 18.89
C GLU A 101 4.20 1.30 17.42
N ILE A 102 3.92 2.23 16.50
CA ILE A 102 4.02 2.00 15.05
C ILE A 102 5.47 1.74 14.67
N ASP A 103 6.42 2.58 15.12
CA ASP A 103 7.84 2.42 14.81
C ASP A 103 8.38 1.08 15.33
N ARG A 104 7.98 0.70 16.56
CA ARG A 104 8.31 -0.60 17.14
C ARG A 104 7.78 -1.76 16.28
N LYS A 105 6.54 -1.67 15.82
CA LYS A 105 5.92 -2.71 14.97
C LYS A 105 6.58 -2.76 13.59
N MET A 106 6.92 -1.62 13.00
CA MET A 106 7.62 -1.55 11.73
C MET A 106 9.01 -2.21 11.82
N ALA A 107 9.78 -1.91 12.85
CA ALA A 107 11.09 -2.54 13.07
C ALA A 107 10.95 -4.07 13.29
N ALA A 108 9.94 -4.51 14.03
CA ALA A 108 9.65 -5.93 14.23
C ALA A 108 9.27 -6.64 12.92
N LEU A 109 8.46 -6.00 12.07
CA LEU A 109 8.06 -6.53 10.77
C LEU A 109 9.24 -6.64 9.81
N GLN A 110 10.10 -5.61 9.73
CA GLN A 110 11.32 -5.65 8.92
C GLN A 110 12.24 -6.78 9.36
N THR A 111 12.47 -6.92 10.67
CA THR A 111 13.27 -8.02 11.22
C THR A 111 12.67 -9.39 10.89
N ALA A 112 11.34 -9.53 10.96
CA ALA A 112 10.66 -10.77 10.62
C ALA A 112 10.76 -11.10 9.12
N GLU A 113 10.63 -10.09 8.25
CA GLU A 113 10.80 -10.22 6.80
C GLU A 113 12.22 -10.66 6.43
N GLU A 114 13.24 -10.05 7.03
CA GLU A 114 14.65 -10.43 6.83
C GLU A 114 14.92 -11.87 7.26
N ARG A 115 14.41 -12.28 8.44
CA ARG A 115 14.54 -13.67 8.92
C ARG A 115 13.83 -14.66 8.00
N LEU A 116 12.65 -14.30 7.49
CA LEU A 116 11.92 -15.14 6.55
C LEU A 116 12.70 -15.27 5.23
N ARG A 117 13.18 -14.15 4.66
CA ARG A 117 14.03 -14.17 3.46
C ARG A 117 15.27 -15.04 3.67
N ALA A 118 15.99 -14.87 4.78
CA ALA A 118 17.17 -15.67 5.10
C ALA A 118 16.83 -17.17 5.18
N THR A 119 15.73 -17.52 5.84
CA THR A 119 15.28 -18.91 5.96
C THR A 119 14.92 -19.51 4.60
N LEU A 120 14.20 -18.76 3.76
CA LEU A 120 13.85 -19.17 2.40
C LEU A 120 15.11 -19.36 1.55
N THR A 121 16.08 -18.45 1.63
CA THR A 121 17.34 -18.59 0.90
C THR A 121 18.12 -19.82 1.35
N MET A 122 18.21 -20.07 2.66
CA MET A 122 18.91 -21.25 3.19
C MET A 122 18.25 -22.56 2.76
N ALA A 123 16.91 -22.62 2.79
CA ALA A 123 16.16 -23.77 2.33
C ALA A 123 16.33 -24.01 0.83
N GLN A 124 16.34 -22.93 0.04
CA GLN A 124 16.52 -22.99 -1.42
C GLN A 124 17.94 -23.43 -1.78
N THR A 125 18.98 -22.87 -1.15
CA THR A 125 20.38 -23.22 -1.43
C THR A 125 20.69 -24.67 -1.09
N ALA A 126 20.25 -25.17 0.06
CA ALA A 126 20.55 -26.56 0.43
C ALA A 126 19.93 -27.57 -0.54
N ALA A 127 18.68 -27.33 -0.97
CA ALA A 127 18.02 -28.20 -1.94
C ALA A 127 18.61 -28.06 -3.36
N ASP A 128 18.99 -26.85 -3.76
CA ASP A 128 19.57 -26.61 -5.09
C ASP A 128 21.01 -27.15 -5.19
N ASP A 129 21.80 -27.11 -4.11
CA ASP A 129 23.17 -27.64 -4.07
C ASP A 129 23.20 -29.17 -4.26
N ASP A 130 22.32 -29.89 -3.58
CA ASP A 130 22.19 -31.34 -3.72
C ASP A 130 21.80 -31.74 -5.16
N VAL A 131 20.84 -31.02 -5.75
CA VAL A 131 20.41 -31.25 -7.14
C VAL A 131 21.52 -30.89 -8.12
N ALA A 132 22.26 -29.81 -7.88
CA ALA A 132 23.40 -29.40 -8.70
C ALA A 132 24.50 -30.47 -8.67
N GLN A 133 24.82 -31.02 -7.50
CA GLN A 133 25.80 -32.09 -7.36
C GLN A 133 25.37 -33.34 -8.14
N LEU A 134 24.12 -33.77 -8.01
CA LEU A 134 23.58 -34.91 -8.77
C LEU A 134 23.61 -34.64 -10.28
N THR A 135 23.23 -33.43 -10.71
CA THR A 135 23.30 -33.03 -12.12
C THR A 135 24.73 -33.12 -12.64
N GLN A 136 25.71 -32.72 -11.85
CA GLN A 136 27.12 -32.77 -12.22
C GLN A 136 27.65 -34.21 -12.34
N VAL A 137 27.20 -35.12 -11.46
CA VAL A 137 27.53 -36.55 -11.56
C VAL A 137 27.05 -37.10 -12.89
N TYR A 138 25.79 -36.87 -13.26
CA TYR A 138 25.26 -37.34 -14.55
C TYR A 138 25.92 -36.65 -15.76
N ALA A 139 26.22 -35.36 -15.66
CA ALA A 139 26.89 -34.62 -16.72
C ALA A 139 28.33 -35.09 -16.98
N ALA A 140 29.02 -35.60 -15.96
CA ALA A 140 30.37 -36.14 -16.06
C ALA A 140 30.42 -37.58 -16.60
N MET A 141 29.29 -38.28 -16.65
CA MET A 141 29.22 -39.63 -17.22
C MET A 141 29.38 -39.62 -18.74
N LYS A 142 29.74 -40.77 -19.31
CA LYS A 142 29.74 -40.93 -20.77
C LYS A 142 28.32 -40.70 -21.31
N PRO A 143 28.11 -39.87 -22.35
CA PRO A 143 26.78 -39.53 -22.84
C PRO A 143 25.90 -40.75 -23.15
N LYS A 144 26.49 -41.80 -23.72
CA LYS A 144 25.78 -43.06 -24.02
C LYS A 144 25.28 -43.79 -22.77
N GLN A 145 26.03 -43.74 -21.67
CA GLN A 145 25.62 -44.35 -20.40
C GLN A 145 24.55 -43.50 -19.72
N ALA A 146 24.74 -42.17 -19.69
CA ALA A 146 23.75 -41.25 -19.16
C ALA A 146 22.42 -41.35 -19.92
N ALA A 147 22.44 -41.39 -21.26
CA ALA A 147 21.24 -41.55 -22.08
C ALA A 147 20.44 -42.82 -21.73
N ALA A 148 21.12 -43.95 -21.51
CA ALA A 148 20.44 -45.18 -21.10
C ALA A 148 19.71 -45.04 -19.75
N LEU A 149 20.28 -44.29 -18.80
CA LEU A 149 19.61 -44.00 -17.52
C LEU A 149 18.44 -43.03 -17.70
N PHE A 150 18.60 -42.00 -18.54
CA PHE A 150 17.54 -41.01 -18.81
C PHE A 150 16.37 -41.61 -19.61
N GLU A 151 16.59 -42.67 -20.38
CA GLU A 151 15.53 -43.40 -21.09
C GLU A 151 14.53 -44.06 -20.10
N GLU A 152 15.06 -44.67 -19.04
CA GLU A 152 14.30 -45.32 -17.97
C GLU A 152 13.73 -44.33 -16.94
N MET A 153 14.28 -43.11 -16.89
CA MET A 153 13.90 -42.08 -15.93
C MET A 153 12.51 -41.50 -16.22
N ASP A 154 11.84 -41.03 -15.15
CA ASP A 154 10.61 -40.25 -15.29
C ASP A 154 10.85 -38.97 -16.12
N PRO A 155 9.98 -38.66 -17.11
CA PRO A 155 10.18 -37.51 -18.00
C PRO A 155 10.24 -36.15 -17.28
N ASP A 156 9.48 -35.95 -16.19
CA ASP A 156 9.45 -34.68 -15.46
C ASP A 156 10.76 -34.45 -14.70
N PHE A 157 11.30 -35.53 -14.14
CA PHE A 157 12.58 -35.52 -13.44
C PHE A 157 13.72 -35.28 -14.44
N ALA A 158 13.75 -36.03 -15.54
CA ALA A 158 14.75 -35.89 -16.62
C ALA A 158 14.80 -34.47 -17.19
N ALA A 159 13.64 -33.83 -17.41
CA ALA A 159 13.55 -32.43 -17.83
C ALA A 159 14.23 -31.49 -16.81
N GLY A 160 14.05 -31.75 -15.51
CA GLY A 160 14.66 -30.96 -14.44
C GLY A 160 16.19 -30.99 -14.44
N PHE A 161 16.80 -32.15 -14.69
CA PHE A 161 18.27 -32.27 -14.79
C PHE A 161 18.80 -31.62 -16.05
N LEU A 162 18.19 -31.90 -17.21
CA LEU A 162 18.65 -31.33 -18.47
C LEU A 162 18.55 -29.79 -18.49
N GLY A 163 17.53 -29.22 -17.85
CA GLY A 163 17.37 -27.77 -17.73
C GLY A 163 18.41 -27.08 -16.86
N ARG A 164 19.03 -27.80 -15.90
CA ARG A 164 20.09 -27.29 -15.00
C ARG A 164 21.50 -27.63 -15.48
N MET A 165 21.63 -28.52 -16.46
CA MET A 165 22.90 -28.98 -17.00
C MET A 165 23.46 -28.02 -18.05
N ARG A 166 24.77 -28.07 -18.30
CA ARG A 166 25.39 -27.33 -19.41
C ARG A 166 24.80 -27.79 -20.77
N PRO A 167 24.55 -26.88 -21.73
CA PRO A 167 23.89 -27.21 -22.99
C PRO A 167 24.59 -28.29 -23.83
N ASP A 168 25.93 -28.36 -23.76
CA ASP A 168 26.74 -29.35 -24.46
C ASP A 168 26.51 -30.77 -23.91
N ALA A 169 26.52 -30.93 -22.59
CA ALA A 169 26.23 -32.23 -21.97
C ALA A 169 24.77 -32.64 -22.17
N ALA A 170 23.82 -31.70 -22.03
CA ALA A 170 22.40 -31.96 -22.24
C ALA A 170 22.10 -32.41 -23.67
N SER A 171 22.67 -31.73 -24.68
CA SER A 171 22.49 -32.11 -26.09
C SER A 171 23.10 -33.48 -26.41
N ALA A 172 24.26 -33.80 -25.84
CA ALA A 172 24.89 -35.11 -26.01
C ALA A 172 24.06 -36.25 -25.41
N ILE A 173 23.38 -36.02 -24.28
CA ILE A 173 22.46 -36.98 -23.66
C ILE A 173 21.20 -37.12 -24.52
N LEU A 174 20.57 -36.00 -24.92
CA LEU A 174 19.37 -36.02 -25.78
C LEU A 174 19.61 -36.75 -27.10
N ALA A 175 20.80 -36.63 -27.70
CA ALA A 175 21.16 -37.34 -28.92
C ALA A 175 21.25 -38.87 -28.74
N GLY A 176 21.41 -39.35 -27.51
CA GLY A 176 21.44 -40.77 -27.19
C GLY A 176 20.07 -41.37 -26.85
N LEU A 177 19.02 -40.56 -26.74
CA LEU A 177 17.66 -41.00 -26.39
C LEU A 177 16.85 -41.41 -27.62
N THR A 178 15.75 -42.13 -27.38
CA THR A 178 14.77 -42.35 -28.44
C THR A 178 14.07 -41.04 -28.83
N PRO A 179 13.66 -40.86 -30.10
CA PRO A 179 13.00 -39.63 -30.55
C PRO A 179 11.75 -39.27 -29.74
N GLN A 180 10.98 -40.29 -29.35
CA GLN A 180 9.77 -40.14 -28.55
C GLN A 180 10.08 -39.61 -27.14
N LYS A 181 11.11 -40.18 -26.48
CA LYS A 181 11.50 -39.75 -25.13
C LYS A 181 12.12 -38.36 -25.15
N ALA A 182 13.00 -38.08 -26.10
CA ALA A 182 13.60 -36.76 -26.29
C ALA A 182 12.55 -35.67 -26.51
N TYR A 183 11.53 -35.93 -27.35
CA TYR A 183 10.41 -35.01 -27.55
C TYR A 183 9.61 -34.77 -26.27
N THR A 184 9.25 -35.83 -25.55
CA THR A 184 8.46 -35.74 -24.31
C THR A 184 9.17 -34.87 -23.27
N ILE A 185 10.46 -35.12 -23.04
CA ILE A 185 11.26 -34.35 -22.08
C ILE A 185 11.41 -32.89 -22.54
N SER A 186 11.60 -32.64 -23.83
CA SER A 186 11.74 -31.29 -24.38
C SER A 186 10.47 -30.44 -24.21
N VAL A 187 9.29 -31.04 -24.37
CA VAL A 187 8.00 -30.35 -24.15
C VAL A 187 7.84 -29.96 -22.68
N ILE A 188 8.16 -30.86 -21.77
CA ILE A 188 8.07 -30.61 -20.33
C ILE A 188 9.05 -29.50 -19.92
N LEU A 189 10.29 -29.57 -20.41
CA LEU A 189 11.31 -28.54 -20.15
C LEU A 189 10.86 -27.16 -20.65
N ALA A 190 10.29 -27.09 -21.86
CA ALA A 190 9.74 -25.85 -22.40
C ALA A 190 8.54 -25.34 -21.59
N GLY A 191 7.69 -26.24 -21.09
CA GLY A 191 6.55 -25.92 -20.24
C GLY A 191 6.96 -25.29 -18.91
N ARG A 192 7.98 -25.85 -18.24
CA ARG A 192 8.46 -25.33 -16.93
C ARG A 192 8.99 -23.90 -17.00
N ASN A 193 9.63 -23.52 -18.11
CA ASN A 193 10.06 -22.14 -18.32
C ASN A 193 8.92 -21.18 -18.68
N ALA A 194 7.77 -21.69 -19.13
CA ALA A 194 6.60 -20.86 -19.42
C ALA A 194 5.89 -20.37 -18.14
N ASP A 195 6.00 -21.13 -17.05
CA ASP A 195 5.41 -20.83 -15.73
C ASP A 195 6.31 -19.95 -14.84
N ALA A 196 7.53 -19.63 -15.29
CA ALA A 196 8.41 -18.71 -14.57
C ALA A 196 7.84 -17.27 -14.64
N PRO A 197 7.76 -16.55 -13.50
CA PRO A 197 7.30 -15.16 -13.51
C PRO A 197 8.22 -14.33 -14.39
N ARG A 198 7.64 -13.73 -15.44
CA ARG A 198 8.35 -12.76 -16.29
C ARG A 198 8.32 -11.42 -15.57
N GLU A 199 9.47 -10.77 -15.52
CA GLU A 199 9.64 -9.39 -15.03
C GLU A 199 8.72 -8.39 -15.75
#